data_AF-A0A955EKD9-F1
#
_entry.id   AF-A0A955EKD9-F1
#
_cell.length_a   1.000
_cell.length_b   1.000
_cell.length_c   1.000
_cell.angle_alpha   90.00
_cell.angle_beta   90.00
_cell.angle_gamma   90.00
#
_symmetry.space_group_name_H-M   'P 1'
#
loop_
_entity.id
_entity.type
_entity.pdbx_description
1 polymer ?
#
loop_
_entity_poly.entity_id
_entity_poly.type
_entity_poly.pdbx_seq_one_letter_code
_entity_poly.pdbx_strand_id
1 'polypeptide(L)'
;QSFLDLGGYDPAFGYYVEEYDLCARLIRHDQRIIHSRAITFEHRKVTAGRDFGDILYRLVRNNAWVMARYAPDEHAADALQRMLSRYEGIARRENVIEAWQRARADIDGSLSGQPRTPLSEKGWRRLTGAAAVAAHLVPALRRDDITSVHLIAEGKGADVIAHELTQAGIRLCDQAPTAVIGTLSPGPLLDALARDPDACAPWSLRHHDGILARR
;
A
#
# COMPACT_ATOMS: atom_id res chain seq x y z
N GLN A 1 8.09 -20.32 11.09
CA GLN A 1 6.88 -20.94 11.68
C GLN A 1 5.61 -20.20 11.24
N SER A 2 5.46 -18.90 11.54
CA SER A 2 4.24 -18.11 11.22
C SER A 2 3.62 -18.31 9.81
N PHE A 3 4.40 -18.32 8.72
CA PHE A 3 3.85 -18.49 7.36
C PHE A 3 3.05 -19.78 7.19
N LEU A 4 3.59 -20.92 7.65
CA LEU A 4 2.93 -22.22 7.53
C LEU A 4 1.78 -22.35 8.53
N ASP A 5 1.93 -21.79 9.72
CA ASP A 5 0.88 -21.79 10.75
C ASP A 5 -0.36 -21.02 10.29
N LEU A 6 -0.20 -20.05 9.40
CA LEU A 6 -1.29 -19.30 8.77
C LEU A 6 -1.80 -19.93 7.46
N GLY A 7 -1.27 -21.08 7.05
CA GLY A 7 -1.69 -21.79 5.83
C GLY A 7 -0.99 -21.34 4.54
N GLY A 8 0.10 -20.57 4.63
CA GLY A 8 0.87 -20.12 3.48
C GLY A 8 0.13 -19.08 2.63
N TYR A 9 0.41 -19.05 1.32
CA TYR A 9 -0.36 -18.26 0.36
C TYR A 9 -1.62 -19.00 -0.07
N ASP A 10 -2.71 -18.26 -0.27
CA ASP A 10 -3.92 -18.80 -0.89
C ASP A 10 -3.63 -19.11 -2.37
N PRO A 11 -3.63 -20.40 -2.79
CA PRO A 11 -3.30 -20.76 -4.16
C PRO A 11 -4.30 -20.22 -5.18
N ALA A 12 -5.51 -19.83 -4.77
CA ALA A 12 -6.50 -19.23 -5.66
C ALA A 12 -6.03 -17.88 -6.22
N PHE A 13 -5.16 -17.15 -5.51
CA PHE A 13 -4.56 -15.91 -6.03
C PHE A 13 -3.66 -16.21 -7.24
N GLY A 14 -2.95 -17.34 -7.20
CA GLY A 14 -1.92 -17.74 -8.15
C GLY A 14 -0.68 -16.84 -8.09
N TYR A 15 -0.85 -15.56 -8.45
CA TYR A 15 0.21 -14.56 -8.47
C TYR A 15 -0.38 -13.14 -8.39
N TYR A 16 0.42 -12.22 -7.85
CA TYR A 16 0.08 -10.83 -7.51
C TYR A 16 -0.92 -10.69 -6.35
N VAL A 17 -0.53 -9.95 -5.31
CA VAL A 17 -1.37 -9.51 -4.19
C VAL A 17 -1.63 -10.60 -3.14
N GLU A 18 -1.12 -11.83 -3.34
CA GLU A 18 -1.11 -12.88 -2.31
C GLU A 18 -0.39 -12.43 -1.03
N GLU A 19 0.58 -11.52 -1.17
CA GLU A 19 1.30 -10.95 -0.06
C GLU A 19 0.41 -10.03 0.80
N TYR A 20 -0.62 -9.40 0.25
CA TYR A 20 -1.54 -8.55 1.04
C TYR A 20 -2.51 -9.40 1.86
N ASP A 21 -2.99 -10.51 1.30
CA ASP A 21 -3.80 -11.50 2.02
C ASP A 21 -3.02 -12.07 3.22
N LEU A 22 -1.76 -12.47 2.99
CA LEU A 22 -0.88 -12.92 4.06
C LEU A 22 -0.64 -11.81 5.09
N CYS A 23 -0.35 -10.58 4.66
CA CYS A 23 -0.17 -9.45 5.58
C CYS A 23 -1.42 -9.19 6.43
N ALA A 24 -2.61 -9.28 5.86
CA ALA A 24 -3.86 -9.11 6.59
C ALA A 24 -4.03 -10.21 7.66
N ARG A 25 -3.74 -11.46 7.32
CA ARG A 25 -3.74 -12.57 8.29
C ARG A 25 -2.70 -12.36 9.40
N LEU A 26 -1.47 -11.98 9.07
CA LEU A 26 -0.44 -11.65 10.07
C LEU A 26 -0.90 -10.53 11.02
N ILE A 27 -1.47 -9.45 10.48
CA ILE A 27 -1.97 -8.31 11.26
C ILE A 27 -3.13 -8.74 12.18
N ARG A 28 -4.04 -9.57 11.69
CA ARG A 28 -5.18 -10.11 12.46
C ARG A 28 -4.73 -10.97 13.64
N HIS A 29 -3.57 -11.62 13.53
CA HIS A 29 -2.93 -12.38 14.61
C HIS A 29 -1.93 -11.52 15.42
N ASP A 30 -2.09 -10.19 15.40
CA ASP A 30 -1.26 -9.21 16.11
C ASP A 30 0.25 -9.31 15.83
N GLN A 31 0.63 -9.97 14.72
CA GLN A 31 2.03 -10.07 14.34
C GLN A 31 2.52 -8.75 13.75
N ARG A 32 3.84 -8.54 13.84
CA ARG A 32 4.52 -7.33 13.35
C ARG A 32 5.17 -7.61 11.99
N ILE A 33 5.00 -6.65 11.09
CA ILE A 33 5.66 -6.61 9.78
C ILE A 33 6.56 -5.39 9.81
N ILE A 34 7.85 -5.59 9.55
CA ILE A 34 8.88 -4.56 9.67
C ILE A 34 9.66 -4.50 8.36
N HIS A 35 9.85 -3.29 7.83
CA HIS A 35 10.80 -3.04 6.76
C HIS A 35 12.17 -2.75 7.38
N SER A 36 13.21 -3.44 6.91
CA SER A 36 14.59 -3.26 7.39
C SER A 36 15.51 -2.91 6.23
N ARG A 37 16.49 -2.04 6.51
CA ARG A 37 17.61 -1.74 5.59
C ARG A 37 18.83 -2.62 5.82
N ALA A 38 18.80 -3.49 6.83
CA ALA A 38 19.92 -4.38 7.12
C ALA A 38 20.19 -5.35 5.95
N ILE A 39 19.17 -5.61 5.13
CA ILE A 39 19.25 -6.42 3.93
C ILE A 39 18.53 -5.68 2.81
N THR A 40 19.20 -5.52 1.66
CA THR A 40 18.64 -4.93 0.46
C THR A 40 18.76 -5.90 -0.71
N PHE A 41 17.81 -5.84 -1.63
CA PHE A 41 17.77 -6.71 -2.80
C PHE A 41 17.62 -5.85 -4.05
N GLU A 42 18.38 -6.19 -5.09
CA GLU A 42 18.17 -5.63 -6.42
C GLU A 42 16.98 -6.33 -7.09
N HIS A 43 15.86 -5.62 -7.26
CA HIS A 43 14.69 -6.18 -7.94
C HIS A 43 14.71 -5.80 -9.43
N ARG A 44 15.15 -6.74 -10.27
CA ARG A 44 15.12 -6.58 -11.73
C ARG A 44 13.76 -6.98 -12.28
N LYS A 45 13.07 -6.03 -12.90
CA LYS A 45 11.86 -6.33 -13.67
C LYS A 45 12.25 -7.11 -14.92
N VAL A 46 11.89 -8.38 -14.98
CA VAL A 46 11.93 -9.14 -16.24
C VAL A 46 10.75 -8.66 -17.10
N THR A 47 10.99 -8.35 -18.37
CA THR A 47 9.94 -7.99 -19.33
C THR A 47 9.54 -9.16 -20.23
N ALA A 48 10.47 -10.09 -20.48
CA ALA A 48 10.21 -11.29 -21.26
C ALA A 48 9.08 -12.14 -20.64
N GLY A 49 8.12 -12.54 -21.47
CA GLY A 49 7.00 -13.41 -21.07
C GLY A 49 5.93 -12.72 -20.21
N ARG A 50 5.92 -11.39 -20.10
CA ARG A 50 4.89 -10.66 -19.35
C ARG A 50 3.82 -10.11 -20.27
N ASP A 51 2.62 -10.65 -20.13
CA ASP A 51 1.41 -10.05 -20.68
C ASP A 51 0.83 -9.06 -19.65
N PHE A 52 0.83 -7.77 -19.99
CA PHE A 52 0.34 -6.74 -19.07
C PHE A 52 -1.17 -6.84 -18.80
N GLY A 53 -1.96 -7.31 -19.77
CA GLY A 53 -3.38 -7.59 -19.60
C GLY A 53 -3.61 -8.67 -18.55
N ASP A 54 -2.87 -9.78 -18.60
CA ASP A 54 -2.98 -10.83 -17.58
C ASP A 54 -2.56 -10.35 -16.18
N ILE A 55 -1.52 -9.52 -16.11
CA ILE A 55 -1.06 -8.91 -14.86
C ILE A 55 -2.14 -8.00 -14.29
N LEU A 56 -2.69 -7.12 -15.12
CA LEU A 56 -3.74 -6.19 -14.71
C LEU A 56 -4.99 -6.94 -14.24
N TYR A 57 -5.43 -7.95 -14.99
CA TYR A 57 -6.56 -8.80 -14.61
C TYR A 57 -6.37 -9.39 -13.20
N ARG A 58 -5.20 -9.99 -12.93
CA ARG A 58 -4.89 -10.57 -11.60
C ARG A 58 -4.83 -9.50 -10.52
N LEU A 59 -4.20 -8.36 -10.78
CA LEU A 59 -4.13 -7.26 -9.83
C LEU A 59 -5.53 -6.76 -9.43
N VAL A 60 -6.43 -6.55 -10.40
CA VAL A 60 -7.79 -6.07 -10.14
C VAL A 60 -8.58 -7.08 -9.33
N ARG A 61 -8.62 -8.34 -9.79
CA ARG A 61 -9.36 -9.41 -9.13
C ARG A 61 -8.84 -9.65 -7.71
N ASN A 62 -7.54 -9.82 -7.54
CA ASN A 62 -6.95 -10.19 -6.26
C ASN A 62 -7.03 -9.05 -5.24
N ASN A 63 -6.85 -7.79 -5.66
CA ASN A 63 -7.11 -6.67 -4.74
C ASN A 63 -8.58 -6.63 -4.32
N ALA A 64 -9.55 -6.87 -5.23
CA ALA A 64 -10.96 -6.91 -4.87
C ALA A 64 -11.26 -7.98 -3.82
N TRP A 65 -10.65 -9.17 -3.95
CA TRP A 65 -10.76 -10.23 -2.96
C TRP A 65 -10.18 -9.80 -1.61
N VAL A 66 -9.00 -9.16 -1.57
CA VAL A 66 -8.43 -8.62 -0.32
C VAL A 66 -9.37 -7.60 0.32
N MET A 67 -9.95 -6.67 -0.45
CA MET A 67 -10.91 -5.70 0.08
C MET A 67 -12.15 -6.41 0.65
N ALA A 68 -12.70 -7.40 -0.07
CA ALA A 68 -13.86 -8.15 0.38
C ALA A 68 -13.58 -9.04 1.60
N ARG A 69 -12.36 -9.56 1.74
CA ARG A 69 -11.99 -10.38 2.91
C ARG A 69 -11.76 -9.53 4.15
N TYR A 70 -11.06 -8.40 4.00
CA TYR A 70 -10.37 -7.76 5.14
C TYR A 70 -10.76 -6.31 5.42
N ALA A 71 -11.38 -5.59 4.49
CA ALA A 71 -11.81 -4.22 4.76
C ALA A 71 -12.91 -4.21 5.84
N PRO A 72 -12.83 -3.34 6.86
CA PRO A 72 -13.94 -3.12 7.77
C PRO A 72 -15.19 -2.69 7.00
N ASP A 73 -16.37 -3.02 7.52
CA ASP A 73 -17.61 -2.88 6.76
C ASP A 73 -17.89 -1.43 6.32
N GLU A 74 -17.53 -0.45 7.15
CA GLU A 74 -17.63 0.98 6.84
C GLU A 74 -16.70 1.45 5.71
N HIS A 75 -15.63 0.71 5.41
CA HIS A 75 -14.67 1.04 4.35
C HIS A 75 -14.83 0.17 3.11
N ALA A 76 -15.51 -0.96 3.20
CA ALA A 76 -15.45 -2.01 2.19
C ALA A 76 -15.91 -1.55 0.80
N ALA A 77 -17.06 -0.86 0.72
CA ALA A 77 -17.62 -0.37 -0.54
C ALA A 77 -16.71 0.69 -1.17
N ASP A 78 -16.31 1.68 -0.39
CA ASP A 78 -15.47 2.80 -0.80
C ASP A 78 -14.07 2.35 -1.23
N ALA A 79 -13.45 1.44 -0.47
CA ALA A 79 -12.14 0.89 -0.79
C ALA A 79 -12.17 0.10 -2.10
N LEU A 80 -13.21 -0.71 -2.30
CA LEU A 80 -13.41 -1.45 -3.55
C LEU A 80 -13.61 -0.49 -4.73
N GLN A 81 -14.49 0.50 -4.61
CA GLN A 81 -14.76 1.46 -5.67
C GLN A 81 -13.52 2.24 -6.07
N ARG A 82 -12.76 2.80 -5.11
CA ARG A 82 -11.49 3.50 -5.38
C ARG A 82 -10.49 2.60 -6.09
N MET A 83 -10.36 1.35 -5.66
CA MET A 83 -9.47 0.38 -6.27
C MET A 83 -9.87 0.11 -7.74
N LEU A 84 -11.16 -0.12 -8.00
CA LEU A 84 -11.68 -0.36 -9.34
C LEU A 84 -11.46 0.83 -10.28
N SER A 85 -11.78 2.05 -9.84
CA SER A 85 -11.58 3.28 -10.63
C SER A 85 -10.10 3.51 -10.94
N ARG A 86 -9.21 3.28 -9.96
CA ARG A 86 -7.76 3.40 -10.18
C ARG A 86 -7.28 2.45 -11.26
N TYR A 87 -7.66 1.18 -11.19
CA TYR A 87 -7.22 0.20 -12.18
C TYR A 87 -7.90 0.36 -13.53
N GLU A 88 -9.12 0.89 -13.60
CA GLU A 88 -9.75 1.27 -14.87
C GLU A 88 -8.91 2.35 -15.58
N GLY A 89 -8.49 3.38 -14.85
CA GLY A 89 -7.62 4.43 -15.39
C GLY A 89 -6.28 3.89 -15.88
N ILE A 90 -5.68 2.92 -15.17
CA ILE A 90 -4.47 2.23 -15.63
C ILE A 90 -4.76 1.42 -16.90
N ALA A 91 -5.85 0.65 -16.92
CA ALA A 91 -6.24 -0.18 -18.06
C ALA A 91 -6.37 0.63 -19.35
N ARG A 92 -7.00 1.82 -19.26
CA ARG A 92 -7.18 2.74 -20.38
C ARG A 92 -5.86 3.31 -20.88
N ARG A 93 -4.97 3.76 -19.97
CA ARG A 93 -3.67 4.32 -20.36
C ARG A 93 -2.75 3.29 -21.02
N GLU A 94 -2.82 2.04 -20.57
CA GLU A 94 -1.99 0.95 -21.05
C GLU A 94 -2.63 0.17 -22.21
N ASN A 95 -3.79 0.62 -22.71
CA ASN A 95 -4.56 0.00 -23.81
C ASN A 95 -4.88 -1.49 -23.59
N VAL A 96 -5.30 -1.87 -22.38
CA VAL A 96 -5.69 -3.24 -22.00
C VAL A 96 -7.03 -3.26 -21.25
N ILE A 97 -8.00 -2.47 -21.71
CA ILE A 97 -9.30 -2.30 -21.04
C ILE A 97 -10.09 -3.61 -20.93
N GLU A 98 -9.90 -4.51 -21.89
CA GLU A 98 -10.51 -5.84 -21.94
C GLU A 98 -10.09 -6.69 -20.73
N ALA A 99 -8.85 -6.56 -20.27
CA ALA A 99 -8.37 -7.24 -19.08
C ALA A 99 -9.06 -6.75 -17.79
N TRP A 100 -9.34 -5.45 -17.70
CA TRP A 100 -10.11 -4.89 -16.59
C TRP A 100 -11.57 -5.35 -16.65
N GLN A 101 -12.20 -5.37 -17.83
CA GLN A 101 -13.57 -5.89 -18.01
C GLN A 101 -13.68 -7.36 -17.62
N ARG A 102 -12.70 -8.18 -18.03
CA ARG A 102 -12.59 -9.59 -17.62
C ARG A 102 -12.49 -9.71 -16.09
N ALA A 103 -11.70 -8.86 -15.45
CA ALA A 103 -11.58 -8.85 -14.00
C ALA A 103 -12.89 -8.44 -13.31
N ARG A 104 -13.62 -7.45 -13.84
CA ARG A 104 -14.93 -7.04 -13.34
C ARG A 104 -15.94 -8.19 -13.38
N ALA A 105 -16.04 -8.89 -14.51
CA ALA A 105 -16.93 -10.04 -14.65
C ALA A 105 -16.61 -11.15 -13.64
N ASP A 106 -15.32 -11.45 -13.44
CA ASP A 106 -14.88 -12.43 -12.45
C ASP A 106 -15.16 -11.98 -11.01
N ILE A 107 -14.94 -10.70 -10.70
CA ILE A 107 -15.31 -10.12 -9.41
C ILE A 107 -16.81 -10.27 -9.17
N ASP A 108 -17.66 -9.87 -10.11
CA ASP A 108 -19.11 -9.91 -9.94
C ASP A 108 -19.61 -11.35 -9.68
N GLY A 109 -18.94 -12.37 -10.24
CA GLY A 109 -19.22 -13.79 -10.00
C GLY A 109 -18.57 -14.42 -8.75
N SER A 110 -17.51 -13.83 -8.20
CA SER A 110 -16.69 -14.46 -7.14
C SER A 110 -16.67 -13.70 -5.81
N LEU A 111 -17.08 -12.43 -5.79
CA LEU A 111 -16.89 -11.56 -4.64
C LEU A 111 -17.73 -11.98 -3.42
N SER A 112 -18.99 -12.36 -3.65
CA SER A 112 -19.90 -12.82 -2.58
C SER A 112 -19.48 -14.15 -1.95
N GLY A 113 -18.69 -14.95 -2.68
CA GLY A 113 -18.13 -16.22 -2.19
C GLY A 113 -16.82 -16.07 -1.41
N GLN A 114 -16.24 -14.87 -1.33
CA GLN A 114 -14.99 -14.66 -0.59
C GLN A 114 -15.23 -14.73 0.92
N PRO A 115 -14.35 -15.41 1.70
CA PRO A 115 -14.51 -15.51 3.14
C PRO A 115 -14.34 -14.14 3.82
N ARG A 116 -15.40 -13.64 4.47
CA ARG A 116 -15.33 -12.37 5.19
C ARG A 116 -14.69 -12.55 6.56
N THR A 117 -13.56 -11.86 6.75
CA THR A 117 -12.76 -11.87 7.98
C THR A 117 -12.21 -10.47 8.26
N PRO A 118 -13.08 -9.45 8.39
CA PRO A 118 -12.68 -8.04 8.42
C PRO A 118 -11.65 -7.77 9.53
N LEU A 119 -10.70 -6.88 9.23
CA LEU A 119 -9.78 -6.36 10.22
C LEU A 119 -10.50 -5.36 11.13
N SER A 120 -9.96 -5.16 12.34
CA SER A 120 -10.30 -3.97 13.11
C SER A 120 -9.81 -2.71 12.39
N GLU A 121 -10.36 -1.55 12.73
CA GLU A 121 -9.91 -0.27 12.14
C GLU A 121 -8.39 -0.07 12.31
N LYS A 122 -7.86 -0.40 13.48
CA LYS A 122 -6.40 -0.39 13.72
C LYS A 122 -5.65 -1.33 12.78
N GLY A 123 -6.17 -2.55 12.56
CA GLY A 123 -5.56 -3.52 11.64
C GLY A 123 -5.63 -3.06 10.19
N TRP A 124 -6.76 -2.48 9.79
CA TRP A 124 -6.96 -1.93 8.46
C TRP A 124 -5.99 -0.79 8.16
N ARG A 125 -5.87 0.17 9.08
CA ARG A 125 -4.90 1.28 8.97
C ARG A 125 -3.45 0.78 8.89
N ARG A 126 -3.12 -0.35 9.53
CA ARG A 126 -1.81 -1.00 9.37
C ARG A 126 -1.62 -1.59 7.98
N LEU A 127 -2.64 -2.27 7.46
CA LEU A 127 -2.59 -2.91 6.14
C LEU A 127 -2.47 -1.88 5.00
N THR A 128 -3.20 -0.76 5.09
CA THR A 128 -3.18 0.31 4.08
C THR A 128 -1.96 1.23 4.19
N GLY A 129 -1.24 1.18 5.31
CA GLY A 129 -0.09 2.03 5.61
C GLY A 129 -0.45 3.38 6.24
N ALA A 130 -1.74 3.70 6.40
CA ALA A 130 -2.22 4.90 7.10
C ALA A 130 -1.62 5.03 8.51
N ALA A 131 -1.53 3.91 9.24
CA ALA A 131 -0.93 3.88 10.57
C ALA A 131 0.55 4.31 10.57
N ALA A 132 1.31 3.98 9.51
CA ALA A 132 2.71 4.36 9.41
C ALA A 132 2.87 5.85 9.14
N VAL A 133 2.02 6.42 8.27
CA VAL A 133 1.98 7.88 8.00
C VAL A 133 1.66 8.65 9.28
N ALA A 134 0.60 8.24 9.98
CA ALA A 134 0.16 8.88 11.22
C ALA A 134 1.20 8.78 12.35
N ALA A 135 1.95 7.68 12.42
CA ALA A 135 2.94 7.45 13.49
C ALA A 135 4.30 8.11 13.21
N HIS A 136 4.66 8.35 11.96
CA HIS A 136 6.00 8.81 11.59
C HIS A 136 6.01 10.18 10.93
N LEU A 137 5.25 10.36 9.84
CA LEU A 137 5.28 11.59 9.07
C LEU A 137 4.61 12.75 9.82
N VAL A 138 3.38 12.53 10.29
CA VAL A 138 2.59 13.60 10.93
C VAL A 138 3.30 14.18 12.16
N PRO A 139 3.85 13.38 13.10
CA PRO A 139 4.57 13.93 14.25
C PRO A 139 5.85 14.67 13.86
N ALA A 140 6.57 14.20 12.83
CA ALA A 140 7.77 14.88 12.35
C ALA A 140 7.44 16.27 11.80
N LEU A 141 6.42 16.39 10.95
CA LEU A 141 5.98 17.68 10.41
C LEU A 141 5.49 18.63 11.50
N ARG A 142 4.74 18.13 12.48
CA ARG A 142 4.24 18.95 13.61
C ARG A 142 5.35 19.45 14.51
N ARG A 143 6.36 18.62 14.78
CA ARG A 143 7.52 19.03 15.60
C ARG A 143 8.26 20.21 14.98
N ASP A 144 8.25 20.30 13.66
CA ASP A 144 8.95 21.32 12.89
C ASP A 144 7.98 22.46 12.45
N ASP A 145 6.79 22.54 13.07
CA ASP A 145 5.72 23.53 12.81
C ASP A 145 5.28 23.65 11.34
N ILE A 146 5.39 22.56 10.59
CA ILE A 146 5.03 22.50 9.17
C ILE A 146 3.53 22.33 9.00
N THR A 147 2.88 23.32 8.37
CA THR A 147 1.43 23.35 8.13
C THR A 147 1.03 23.16 6.67
N SER A 148 2.00 23.11 5.75
CA SER A 148 1.76 22.84 4.33
C SER A 148 2.92 22.08 3.70
N VAL A 149 2.62 21.14 2.80
CA VAL A 149 3.59 20.31 2.10
C VAL A 149 3.23 20.12 0.62
N HIS A 150 4.22 19.81 -0.21
CA HIS A 150 4.06 19.39 -1.60
C HIS A 150 4.35 17.89 -1.69
N LEU A 151 3.44 17.10 -2.26
CA LEU A 151 3.70 15.70 -2.55
C LEU A 151 4.56 15.59 -3.82
N ILE A 152 5.73 14.97 -3.70
CA ILE A 152 6.63 14.69 -4.82
C ILE A 152 6.70 13.18 -5.08
N ALA A 153 7.03 12.79 -6.31
CA ALA A 153 7.19 11.38 -6.70
C ALA A 153 5.98 10.50 -6.30
N GLU A 154 4.77 10.99 -6.56
CA GLU A 154 3.52 10.30 -6.23
C GLU A 154 3.45 8.90 -6.84
N GLY A 155 2.93 7.95 -6.05
CA GLY A 155 2.84 6.55 -6.44
C GLY A 155 1.78 5.78 -5.65
N LYS A 156 2.05 4.50 -5.41
CA LYS A 156 1.12 3.65 -4.64
C LYS A 156 0.98 4.20 -3.21
N GLY A 157 -0.25 4.51 -2.81
CA GLY A 157 -0.57 5.04 -1.48
C GLY A 157 -0.46 6.56 -1.35
N ALA A 158 -0.30 7.29 -2.46
CA ALA A 158 -0.33 8.76 -2.46
C ALA A 158 -1.63 9.30 -1.83
N ASP A 159 -2.77 8.68 -2.14
CA ASP A 159 -4.09 8.99 -1.59
C ASP A 159 -4.16 8.78 -0.07
N VAL A 160 -3.55 7.71 0.43
CA VAL A 160 -3.46 7.44 1.87
C VAL A 160 -2.62 8.52 2.56
N ILE A 161 -1.47 8.90 1.98
CA ILE A 161 -0.60 9.94 2.53
C ILE A 161 -1.34 11.29 2.55
N ALA A 162 -1.96 11.67 1.43
CA ALA A 162 -2.73 12.89 1.28
C ALA A 162 -3.88 12.97 2.31
N HIS A 163 -4.62 11.88 2.48
CA HIS A 163 -5.71 11.78 3.45
C HIS A 163 -5.21 12.01 4.88
N GLU A 164 -4.17 11.29 5.31
CA GLU A 164 -3.64 11.39 6.67
C GLU A 164 -3.05 12.78 6.97
N LEU A 165 -2.41 13.42 5.99
CA LEU A 165 -1.93 14.80 6.12
C LEU A 165 -3.09 15.79 6.28
N THR A 166 -4.15 15.63 5.47
CA THR A 166 -5.33 16.49 5.52
C THR A 166 -6.07 16.33 6.86
N GLN A 167 -6.26 15.09 7.33
CA GLN A 167 -6.83 14.80 8.66
C GLN A 167 -6.00 15.41 9.79
N ALA A 168 -4.68 15.52 9.62
CA ALA A 168 -3.79 16.14 10.59
C ALA A 168 -3.79 17.68 10.55
N GLY A 169 -4.53 18.31 9.63
CA GLY A 169 -4.58 19.76 9.42
C GLY A 169 -3.43 20.32 8.55
N ILE A 170 -2.70 19.46 7.86
CA ILE A 170 -1.58 19.84 6.99
C ILE A 170 -2.11 20.01 5.56
N ARG A 171 -1.90 21.19 4.98
CA ARG A 171 -2.39 21.52 3.64
C ARG A 171 -1.47 20.96 2.55
N LEU A 172 -2.05 20.40 1.49
CA LEU A 172 -1.31 20.03 0.30
C LEU A 172 -1.24 21.23 -0.64
N CYS A 173 -0.03 21.63 -1.05
CA CYS A 173 0.20 22.76 -1.94
C CYS A 173 1.46 22.52 -2.78
N ASP A 174 1.34 22.65 -4.10
CA ASP A 174 2.43 22.41 -5.07
C ASP A 174 3.64 23.35 -4.88
N GLN A 175 3.45 24.47 -4.18
CA GLN A 175 4.48 25.48 -3.91
C GLN A 175 4.89 25.52 -2.44
N ALA A 176 4.52 24.51 -1.64
CA ALA A 176 4.95 24.44 -0.26
C ALA A 176 6.48 24.24 -0.16
N PRO A 177 7.15 24.85 0.82
CA PRO A 177 8.60 24.76 0.97
C PRO A 177 9.07 23.35 1.39
N THR A 178 8.19 22.54 1.97
CA THR A 178 8.50 21.18 2.41
C THR A 178 7.97 20.15 1.42
N ALA A 179 8.86 19.31 0.91
CA ALA A 179 8.51 18.18 0.06
C ALA A 179 8.26 16.91 0.90
N VAL A 180 7.21 16.15 0.55
CA VAL A 180 6.89 14.83 1.10
C VAL A 180 6.86 13.83 -0.04
N ILE A 181 7.53 12.68 0.12
CA ILE A 181 7.51 11.61 -0.87
C ILE A 181 6.12 10.93 -0.87
N GLY A 182 5.40 11.03 -1.98
CA GLY A 182 4.02 10.59 -2.16
C GLY A 182 3.84 9.10 -2.47
N THR A 183 4.65 8.22 -1.90
CA THR A 183 4.53 6.76 -2.13
C THR A 183 4.84 5.94 -0.89
N LEU A 184 4.02 4.93 -0.64
CA LEU A 184 4.24 3.95 0.43
C LEU A 184 5.07 2.74 -0.03
N SER A 185 5.48 2.70 -1.30
CA SER A 185 6.28 1.58 -1.83
C SER A 185 7.77 1.75 -1.49
N PRO A 186 8.43 0.76 -0.85
CA PRO A 186 9.83 0.88 -0.41
C PRO A 186 10.83 1.27 -1.49
N GLY A 187 10.81 0.60 -2.64
CA GLY A 187 11.75 0.89 -3.74
C GLY A 187 11.60 2.33 -4.27
N PRO A 188 10.41 2.71 -4.79
CA PRO A 188 10.15 4.08 -5.23
C PRO A 188 10.44 5.16 -4.18
N LEU A 189 10.20 4.87 -2.90
CA LEU A 189 10.55 5.78 -1.80
C LEU A 189 12.05 5.97 -1.68
N LEU A 190 12.83 4.89 -1.72
CA LEU A 190 14.30 4.95 -1.67
C LEU A 190 14.87 5.68 -2.90
N ASP A 191 14.33 5.42 -4.08
CA ASP A 191 14.73 6.10 -5.33
C ASP A 191 14.43 7.60 -5.26
N ALA A 192 13.30 7.99 -4.67
CA ALA A 192 12.94 9.39 -4.47
C ALA A 192 13.85 10.05 -3.43
N LEU A 193 14.11 9.42 -2.27
CA LEU A 193 15.07 9.95 -1.28
C LEU A 193 16.47 10.12 -1.84
N ALA A 194 16.90 9.26 -2.77
CA ALA A 194 18.21 9.40 -3.42
C ALA A 194 18.29 10.64 -4.33
N ARG A 195 17.17 11.04 -4.95
CA ARG A 195 17.09 12.26 -5.76
C ARG A 195 16.86 13.51 -4.92
N ASP A 196 16.05 13.38 -3.87
CA ASP A 196 15.55 14.47 -3.03
C ASP A 196 15.86 14.16 -1.54
N PRO A 197 17.13 14.27 -1.11
CA PRO A 197 17.56 13.82 0.23
C PRO A 197 16.95 14.60 1.39
N ASP A 198 16.48 15.83 1.13
CA ASP A 198 15.83 16.70 2.11
C ASP A 198 14.31 16.48 2.22
N ALA A 199 13.73 15.61 1.37
CA ALA A 199 12.30 15.32 1.39
C ALA A 199 11.90 14.44 2.59
N CYS A 200 10.69 14.68 3.09
CA CYS A 200 10.13 13.88 4.18
C CYS A 200 9.58 12.54 3.67
N ALA A 201 10.03 11.43 4.25
CA ALA A 201 9.52 10.09 3.95
C ALA A 201 8.22 9.80 4.72
N PRO A 202 7.23 9.13 4.11
CA PRO A 202 5.94 8.83 4.75
C PRO A 202 6.01 7.77 5.86
N TRP A 203 7.12 7.03 5.94
CA TRP A 203 7.37 6.06 7.01
C TRP A 203 8.87 5.89 7.23
N SER A 204 9.23 5.43 8.42
CA SER A 204 10.63 5.30 8.82
C SER A 204 11.20 3.94 8.45
N LEU A 205 12.40 3.96 7.88
CA LEU A 205 13.28 2.80 7.74
C LEU A 205 14.27 2.66 8.91
N ARG A 206 14.27 3.62 9.85
CA ARG A 206 15.11 3.51 11.04
C ARG A 206 14.57 2.34 11.85
N HIS A 207 15.45 1.38 12.12
CA HIS A 207 15.17 0.34 13.10
C HIS A 207 14.67 1.03 14.37
N HIS A 208 13.70 0.44 15.05
CA HIS A 208 13.55 0.73 16.47
C HIS A 208 14.95 0.55 17.08
N ASP A 209 15.59 1.65 17.48
CA ASP A 209 16.88 1.69 18.16
C ASP A 209 16.73 1.04 19.55
N GLY A 210 16.53 -0.27 19.52
CA GLY A 210 16.16 -1.13 20.63
C GLY A 210 16.70 -2.52 20.34
N ILE A 211 18.00 -2.58 20.07
CA ILE A 211 19.02 -3.62 20.32
C ILE A 211 20.22 -3.17 19.48
N LEU A 212 20.92 -2.15 19.96
CA LEU A 212 22.37 -1.97 19.89
C LEU A 212 22.64 -0.69 20.65
N ALA A 213 23.10 -0.88 21.87
CA ALA A 213 23.44 0.17 22.80
C ALA A 213 24.46 1.14 22.20
N ARG A 214 24.34 2.40 22.64
CA ARG A 214 25.39 3.40 22.74
C ARG A 214 26.80 2.83 22.61
N ARG A 215 27.57 3.38 21.68
CA ARG A 215 28.96 3.77 21.93
C ARG A 215 29.13 5.20 21.47
#